data_AF-A0A975MEV2-F1
#
_entry.id   AF-A0A975MEV2-F1
#
_cell.length_a   1.000
_cell.length_b   1.000
_cell.length_c   1.000
_cell.angle_alpha   90.00
_cell.angle_beta   90.00
_cell.angle_gamma   90.00
#
_symmetry.space_group_name_H-M   'P 1'
#
loop_
_entity.id
_entity.type
_entity.pdbx_description
1 polymer ?
#
loop_
_entity_poly.entity_id
_entity_poly.type
_entity_poly.pdbx_seq_one_letter_code
_entity_poly.pdbx_strand_id
1 'polypeptide(L)'
;MSQSPGGRRQGTVRTVLRVVGPILLLVGVVLVVSGFVSFGSAMDDPMGSGGDGMGSFAAGGFLAVLGFGLSGFAYQGSVARFSAGEQAPVLKDTAHYLSDGEGVLGVGRTRSGGSTASAGPTATGPYCRECGTRNDDAARFCDSCGTSLT
;
A
#
# COMPACT_ATOMS: atom_id res chain seq x y z
N MET A 1 9.39 18.78 24.23
CA MET A 1 9.78 18.40 22.85
C MET A 1 11.30 18.33 22.79
N SER A 2 11.89 17.20 23.16
CA SER A 2 13.33 16.96 23.13
C SER A 2 13.77 16.63 21.70
N GLN A 3 14.40 17.59 21.03
CA GLN A 3 15.06 17.35 19.75
C GLN A 3 16.29 16.46 20.01
N SER A 4 16.24 15.22 19.54
CA SER A 4 17.35 14.28 19.61
C SER A 4 18.55 14.79 18.78
N PRO A 5 19.81 14.66 19.24
CA PRO A 5 21.00 15.24 18.61
C PRO A 5 21.34 14.76 17.17
N GLY A 6 20.50 13.92 16.55
CA GLY A 6 20.70 13.39 15.19
C GLY A 6 20.14 14.23 14.03
N GLY A 7 19.36 15.29 14.28
CA GLY A 7 18.57 15.95 13.22
C GLY A 7 19.38 16.64 12.11
N ARG A 8 20.54 17.24 12.43
CA ARG A 8 21.37 17.97 11.44
C ARG A 8 22.07 17.03 10.45
N ARG A 9 22.66 15.94 10.92
CA ARG A 9 23.31 14.93 10.05
C ARG A 9 22.30 14.24 9.12
N GLN A 10 21.07 14.01 9.59
CA GLN A 10 20.03 13.38 8.77
C GLN A 10 19.57 14.26 7.60
N GLY A 11 19.50 15.58 7.79
CA GLY A 11 19.22 16.54 6.72
C GLY A 11 20.34 16.56 5.68
N THR A 12 21.58 16.70 6.12
CA THR A 12 22.76 16.73 5.23
C THR A 12 22.90 15.44 4.42
N VAL A 13 22.75 14.26 5.02
CA VAL A 13 22.86 12.97 4.31
C VAL A 13 21.79 12.83 3.22
N ARG A 14 20.56 13.27 3.48
CA ARG A 14 19.48 13.23 2.47
C ARG A 14 19.74 14.21 1.33
N THR A 15 20.23 15.42 1.62
CA THR A 15 20.57 16.40 0.59
C THR A 15 21.73 15.92 -0.26
N VAL A 16 22.78 15.36 0.35
CA VAL A 16 23.93 14.80 -0.38
C VAL A 16 23.48 13.65 -1.29
N LEU A 17 22.65 12.72 -0.80
CA LEU A 17 22.19 11.58 -1.62
C LEU A 17 21.34 12.04 -2.82
N ARG A 18 20.51 13.08 -2.64
CA ARG A 18 19.68 13.65 -3.72
C ARG A 18 20.44 14.46 -4.75
N VAL A 19 21.65 14.94 -4.43
CA VAL A 19 22.50 15.70 -5.35
C VAL A 19 23.51 14.79 -6.03
N VAL A 20 24.16 13.89 -5.29
CA VAL A 20 25.17 12.97 -5.82
C VAL A 20 24.57 11.97 -6.80
N GLY A 21 23.37 11.43 -6.51
CA GLY A 21 22.71 10.45 -7.40
C GLY A 21 22.47 10.98 -8.83
N PRO A 22 21.80 12.13 -9.01
CA PRO A 22 21.59 12.73 -10.33
C PRO A 22 22.89 13.11 -11.03
N ILE A 23 23.91 13.59 -10.30
CA ILE A 23 25.22 13.90 -10.89
C ILE A 23 25.86 12.61 -11.44
N LEU A 24 25.87 11.53 -10.66
CA LEU A 24 26.42 10.25 -11.10
C LEU A 24 25.67 9.69 -12.31
N LEU A 25 24.34 9.82 -12.32
CA LEU A 25 23.49 9.42 -13.44
C LEU A 25 23.81 10.21 -14.70
N LEU A 26 23.91 11.55 -14.61
CA LEU A 26 24.27 12.40 -15.74
C LEU A 26 25.65 12.03 -16.30
N VAL A 27 26.64 11.82 -15.43
CA VAL A 27 27.98 11.37 -15.85
C VAL A 27 27.92 10.01 -16.56
N GLY A 28 27.15 9.06 -16.01
CA GLY A 28 26.93 7.75 -16.64
C GLY A 28 26.27 7.86 -18.01
N VAL A 29 25.24 8.69 -18.15
CA VAL A 29 24.54 8.93 -19.43
C VAL A 29 25.49 9.54 -20.46
N VAL A 30 26.32 10.53 -20.07
CA VAL A 30 27.31 11.12 -20.98
C VAL A 30 28.29 10.05 -21.48
N LEU A 31 28.80 9.19 -20.58
CA LEU A 31 29.69 8.09 -20.98
C LEU A 31 29.00 7.08 -21.91
N VAL A 32 27.74 6.74 -21.66
CA VAL A 32 26.95 5.86 -22.55
C VAL A 32 26.81 6.48 -23.94
N VAL A 33 26.49 7.77 -24.02
CA VAL A 33 26.36 8.48 -25.31
C VAL A 33 27.71 8.55 -26.03
N SER A 34 28.80 8.87 -25.33
CA SER A 34 30.15 8.88 -25.91
C SER A 34 30.58 7.49 -26.41
N GLY A 35 30.30 6.43 -25.66
CA GLY A 35 30.57 5.05 -26.07
C GLY A 35 29.74 4.64 -27.29
N PHE A 36 28.47 5.06 -27.35
CA PHE A 36 27.59 4.80 -28.48
C PHE A 36 28.05 5.52 -29.76
N VAL A 37 28.47 6.79 -29.65
CA VAL A 37 29.05 7.55 -30.78
C VAL A 37 30.35 6.91 -31.24
N SER A 38 31.21 6.50 -30.31
CA SER A 38 32.47 5.82 -30.63
C SER A 38 32.25 4.46 -31.32
N PHE A 39 31.20 3.73 -30.94
CA PHE A 39 30.80 2.49 -31.60
C PHE A 39 30.27 2.75 -33.02
N GLY A 40 29.48 3.82 -33.20
CA GLY A 40 29.00 4.24 -34.52
C GLY A 40 30.15 4.62 -35.45
N SER A 41 31.12 5.40 -34.97
CA SER A 41 32.32 5.74 -35.76
C SER A 41 33.21 4.53 -36.07
N ALA A 42 33.22 3.51 -35.22
CA ALA A 42 33.97 2.28 -35.48
C ALA A 42 33.35 1.42 -36.60
N MET A 43 32.06 1.60 -36.93
CA MET A 43 31.46 0.98 -38.12
C MET A 43 31.86 1.70 -39.42
N ASP A 44 32.18 2.99 -39.35
CA ASP A 44 32.58 3.81 -40.51
C ASP A 44 34.07 3.59 -40.83
N ASP A 45 34.92 3.50 -39.81
CA ASP A 45 36.37 3.28 -39.92
C ASP A 45 36.83 2.01 -39.16
N PRO A 46 36.69 0.81 -39.75
CA PRO A 46 36.98 -0.47 -39.07
C PRO A 46 38.47 -0.72 -38.77
N MET A 47 39.37 0.06 -39.37
CA MET A 47 40.82 0.00 -39.15
C MET A 47 41.33 1.11 -38.21
N GLY A 48 40.45 1.99 -37.74
CA GLY A 48 40.74 3.02 -36.75
C GLY A 48 40.78 2.46 -35.32
N SER A 49 41.15 3.28 -34.34
CA SER A 49 41.30 2.93 -32.90
C SER A 49 39.97 2.60 -32.18
N GLY A 50 39.08 1.83 -32.81
CA GLY A 50 37.70 1.55 -32.38
C GLY A 50 37.54 0.65 -31.15
N GLY A 51 38.62 0.35 -30.43
CA GLY A 51 38.59 -0.52 -29.23
C GLY A 51 38.02 0.16 -27.97
N ASP A 52 38.07 1.48 -27.88
CA ASP A 52 37.79 2.20 -26.63
C ASP A 52 36.28 2.48 -26.38
N GLY A 53 35.46 2.38 -27.44
CA GLY A 53 34.02 2.64 -27.38
C GLY A 53 33.22 1.61 -26.56
N MET A 54 33.61 0.33 -26.64
CA MET A 54 32.95 -0.75 -25.91
C MET A 54 33.17 -0.62 -24.39
N GLY A 55 34.39 -0.25 -23.97
CA GLY A 55 34.74 -0.07 -22.57
C GLY A 55 34.01 1.13 -21.94
N SER A 56 33.94 2.25 -22.65
CA SER A 56 33.21 3.44 -22.19
C SER A 56 31.69 3.24 -22.13
N PHE A 57 31.11 2.49 -23.08
CA PHE A 57 29.70 2.12 -23.05
C PHE A 57 29.35 1.21 -21.86
N ALA A 58 30.15 0.16 -21.62
CA ALA A 58 29.93 -0.76 -20.49
C ALA A 58 30.10 -0.06 -19.13
N ALA A 59 31.17 0.74 -18.99
CA ALA A 59 31.41 1.52 -17.77
C ALA A 59 30.31 2.57 -17.54
N GLY A 60 29.89 3.28 -18.60
CA GLY A 60 28.80 4.25 -18.55
C GLY A 60 27.46 3.60 -18.17
N GLY A 61 27.15 2.44 -18.73
CA GLY A 61 25.92 1.70 -18.43
C GLY A 61 25.85 1.26 -16.98
N PHE A 62 26.94 0.71 -16.43
CA PHE A 62 27.01 0.32 -15.02
C PHE A 62 26.86 1.53 -14.09
N LEU A 63 27.53 2.65 -14.41
CA LEU A 63 27.43 3.88 -13.65
C LEU A 63 26.03 4.49 -13.70
N ALA A 64 25.35 4.42 -14.86
CA ALA A 64 23.98 4.90 -15.03
C ALA A 64 22.97 4.07 -14.22
N VAL A 65 23.10 2.73 -14.22
CA VAL A 65 22.26 1.84 -13.40
C VAL A 65 22.45 2.12 -11.90
N LEU A 66 23.71 2.27 -11.45
CA LEU A 66 24.00 2.64 -10.07
C LEU A 66 23.45 4.03 -9.72
N GLY A 67 23.65 5.02 -10.59
CA GLY A 67 23.14 6.38 -10.42
C GLY A 67 21.60 6.43 -10.35
N PHE A 68 20.92 5.65 -11.21
CA PHE A 68 19.47 5.53 -11.19
C PHE A 68 18.95 4.83 -9.93
N GLY A 69 19.57 3.71 -9.53
CA GLY A 69 19.20 3.00 -8.31
C GLY A 69 19.36 3.87 -7.06
N LEU A 70 20.49 4.55 -6.92
CA LEU A 70 20.74 5.47 -5.80
C LEU A 70 19.75 6.64 -5.78
N SER A 71 19.42 7.19 -6.94
CA SER A 71 18.39 8.24 -7.07
C SER A 71 17.01 7.71 -6.66
N GLY A 72 16.65 6.50 -7.07
CA GLY A 72 15.41 5.83 -6.67
C GLY A 72 15.28 5.73 -5.14
N PHE A 73 16.29 5.20 -4.45
CA PHE A 73 16.31 5.13 -2.99
C PHE A 73 16.28 6.51 -2.32
N ALA A 74 16.91 7.53 -2.92
CA ALA A 74 16.91 8.89 -2.38
C ALA A 74 15.51 9.56 -2.42
N TYR A 75 14.71 9.23 -3.45
CA TYR A 75 13.37 9.80 -3.66
C TYR A 75 12.23 8.89 -3.19
N GLN A 76 12.51 7.64 -2.82
CA GLN A 76 11.49 6.68 -2.34
C GLN A 76 10.71 7.22 -1.13
N GLY A 77 11.38 7.93 -0.22
CA GLY A 77 10.73 8.54 0.95
C GLY A 77 9.78 9.70 0.60
N SER A 78 10.04 10.45 -0.47
CA SER A 78 9.11 11.49 -0.95
C SER A 78 7.89 10.87 -1.63
N VAL A 79 8.10 9.83 -2.45
CA VAL A 79 7.01 9.08 -3.10
C VAL A 79 6.11 8.43 -2.05
N ALA A 80 6.70 7.78 -1.03
CA ALA A 80 5.94 7.14 0.04
C ALA A 80 5.09 8.13 0.85
N ARG A 81 5.54 9.37 1.02
CA ARG A 81 4.74 10.41 1.70
C ARG A 81 3.63 10.96 0.84
N PHE A 82 3.86 11.08 -0.47
CA PHE A 82 2.82 11.47 -1.42
C PHE A 82 1.73 10.41 -1.50
N SER A 83 2.12 9.13 -1.68
CA SER A 83 1.19 8.00 -1.71
C SER A 83 0.43 7.85 -0.39
N ALA A 84 1.10 8.06 0.75
CA ALA A 84 0.44 8.06 2.05
C ALA A 84 -0.58 9.20 2.19
N GLY A 85 -0.29 10.40 1.64
CA GLY A 85 -1.22 11.53 1.70
C GLY A 85 -2.53 11.27 0.94
N GLU A 86 -2.45 10.59 -0.21
CA GLU A 86 -3.62 10.26 -1.03
C GLU A 86 -4.35 9.00 -0.55
N GLN A 87 -3.64 7.99 -0.06
CA GLN A 87 -4.22 6.70 0.35
C GLN A 87 -4.65 6.66 1.82
N ALA A 88 -4.13 7.54 2.68
CA ALA A 88 -4.49 7.59 4.10
C ALA A 88 -5.99 7.73 4.38
N PRO A 89 -6.77 8.61 3.71
CA PRO A 89 -8.20 8.72 3.99
C PRO A 89 -8.95 7.43 3.65
N VAL A 90 -8.65 6.80 2.52
CA VAL A 90 -9.30 5.53 2.10
C VAL A 90 -8.97 4.38 3.06
N LEU A 91 -7.71 4.28 3.50
CA LEU A 91 -7.30 3.31 4.51
C LEU A 91 -7.98 3.58 5.85
N LYS A 92 -8.14 4.85 6.22
CA LYS A 92 -8.83 5.24 7.45
C LYS A 92 -10.31 4.89 7.40
N ASP A 93 -10.99 5.15 6.28
CA ASP A 93 -12.39 4.78 6.09
C ASP A 93 -12.57 3.27 6.12
N THR A 94 -11.71 2.53 5.40
CA THR A 94 -11.71 1.06 5.44
C THR A 94 -11.47 0.54 6.86
N ALA A 95 -10.49 1.10 7.58
CA ALA A 95 -10.22 0.74 8.97
C ALA A 95 -11.39 1.07 9.89
N HIS A 96 -12.09 2.19 9.67
CA HIS A 96 -13.30 2.57 10.40
C HIS A 96 -14.40 1.53 10.15
N TYR A 97 -14.72 1.23 8.89
CA TYR A 97 -15.67 0.17 8.52
C TYR A 97 -15.34 -1.20 9.13
N LEU A 98 -14.05 -1.56 9.15
CA LEU A 98 -13.60 -2.83 9.73
C LEU A 98 -13.56 -2.82 11.25
N SER A 99 -13.43 -1.66 11.90
CA SER A 99 -13.34 -1.51 13.37
C SER A 99 -14.71 -1.37 14.02
N ASP A 100 -15.65 -0.65 13.40
CA ASP A 100 -17.05 -0.51 13.86
C ASP A 100 -17.78 -1.85 13.93
N GLY A 101 -17.39 -2.78 13.06
CA GLY A 101 -18.20 -3.86 12.52
C GLY A 101 -19.36 -4.44 13.34
N GLU A 102 -20.61 -4.25 13.00
CA GLU A 102 -21.28 -3.87 11.76
C GLU A 102 -21.00 -4.79 10.55
N GLY A 103 -19.76 -5.10 10.18
CA GLY A 103 -19.50 -5.93 8.99
C GLY A 103 -19.93 -5.21 7.70
N VAL A 104 -19.70 -5.83 6.55
CA VAL A 104 -20.13 -5.24 5.28
C VAL A 104 -21.66 -5.31 5.22
N LEU A 105 -22.34 -4.16 5.08
CA LEU A 105 -23.82 -4.09 5.00
C LEU A 105 -24.57 -4.68 6.22
N GLY A 106 -23.99 -4.67 7.42
CA GLY A 106 -24.64 -5.27 8.60
C GLY A 106 -24.48 -6.80 8.68
N VAL A 107 -23.71 -7.42 7.78
CA VAL A 107 -23.52 -8.87 7.69
C VAL A 107 -22.05 -9.17 7.96
N GLY A 108 -21.69 -9.58 9.19
CA GLY A 108 -20.32 -10.05 9.44
C GLY A 108 -19.80 -10.16 10.88
N ARG A 109 -20.48 -9.63 11.89
CA ARG A 109 -20.14 -9.95 13.30
C ARG A 109 -21.35 -10.50 14.04
N THR A 110 -21.27 -11.76 14.48
CA THR A 110 -21.95 -12.15 15.71
C THR A 110 -21.15 -11.54 16.84
N ARG A 111 -21.72 -10.58 17.57
CA ARG A 111 -21.14 -10.09 18.81
C ARG A 111 -20.93 -11.32 19.72
N SER A 112 -19.68 -11.75 19.93
CA SER A 112 -19.32 -12.67 21.01
C SER A 112 -19.67 -11.95 22.31
N GLY A 113 -20.89 -12.17 22.79
CA GLY A 113 -21.54 -11.40 23.84
C GLY A 113 -23.06 -11.28 23.69
N GLY A 114 -23.68 -11.85 22.65
CA GLY A 114 -25.14 -11.88 22.55
C GLY A 114 -25.66 -12.65 21.36
N SER A 115 -25.64 -13.98 21.44
CA SER A 115 -26.57 -14.81 20.67
C SER A 115 -27.98 -14.60 21.22
N THR A 116 -28.62 -13.52 20.83
CA THR A 116 -30.06 -13.45 20.66
C THR A 116 -30.22 -13.07 19.20
N ALA A 117 -30.57 -14.01 18.33
CA ALA A 117 -31.99 -14.19 18.03
C ALA A 117 -32.66 -12.81 18.01
N SER A 118 -32.82 -12.25 16.81
CA SER A 118 -33.93 -11.35 16.49
C SER A 118 -34.37 -10.46 17.66
N ALA A 119 -33.70 -9.33 17.89
CA ALA A 119 -34.25 -8.26 18.71
C ALA A 119 -35.33 -7.49 17.91
N GLY A 120 -36.37 -8.21 17.50
CA GLY A 120 -37.74 -7.73 17.75
C GLY A 120 -38.00 -7.74 19.26
N PRO A 121 -39.16 -7.25 19.73
CA PRO A 121 -39.43 -7.11 21.16
C PRO A 121 -39.07 -8.38 21.93
N THR A 122 -38.53 -8.19 23.13
CA THR A 122 -38.05 -9.23 24.02
C THR A 122 -39.16 -10.27 24.24
N ALA A 123 -39.12 -11.38 23.50
CA ALA A 123 -40.08 -12.48 23.61
C ALA A 123 -40.17 -12.94 25.06
N THR A 124 -41.19 -12.47 25.78
CA THR A 124 -41.39 -12.69 27.24
C THR A 124 -42.47 -13.75 27.50
N GLY A 125 -43.17 -14.19 26.46
CA GLY A 125 -44.29 -15.09 26.52
C GLY A 125 -43.99 -16.58 26.37
N PRO A 126 -45.04 -17.37 26.09
CA PRO A 126 -44.99 -18.83 26.16
C PRO A 126 -44.16 -19.42 25.02
N TYR A 127 -43.64 -20.62 25.27
CA TYR A 127 -43.02 -21.45 24.25
C TYR A 127 -44.10 -22.15 23.42
N CYS A 128 -43.93 -22.15 22.10
CA CYS A 128 -44.78 -22.90 21.19
C CYS A 128 -44.60 -24.42 21.42
N ARG A 129 -45.70 -25.16 21.60
CA ARG A 129 -45.65 -26.62 21.84
C ARG A 129 -45.31 -27.44 20.60
N GLU A 130 -45.48 -26.88 19.41
CA GLU A 130 -45.18 -27.55 18.14
C GLU A 130 -43.70 -27.42 17.75
N CYS A 131 -43.15 -26.20 17.78
CA CYS A 131 -41.79 -25.93 17.28
C CYS A 131 -40.78 -25.49 18.35
N GLY A 132 -41.21 -25.25 19.60
CA GLY A 132 -40.33 -24.83 20.69
C GLY A 132 -39.86 -23.37 20.65
N THR A 133 -40.35 -22.54 19.72
CA THR A 133 -39.98 -21.11 19.64
C THR A 133 -40.63 -20.32 20.79
N ARG A 134 -39.89 -19.37 21.39
CA ARG A 134 -40.43 -18.44 22.40
C ARG A 134 -41.09 -17.26 21.71
N ASN A 135 -42.35 -16.99 22.04
CA ASN A 135 -43.14 -15.90 21.44
C ASN A 135 -43.37 -14.76 22.43
N ASP A 136 -43.84 -13.62 21.95
CA ASP A 136 -44.27 -12.49 22.79
C ASP A 136 -45.51 -12.84 23.63
N ASP A 137 -45.66 -12.20 24.81
CA ASP A 137 -46.83 -12.41 25.70
C ASP A 137 -48.17 -12.07 25.04
N ALA A 138 -48.16 -11.17 24.04
CA ALA A 138 -49.35 -10.75 23.31
C ALA A 138 -49.58 -11.50 21.98
N ALA A 139 -48.70 -12.42 21.61
CA ALA A 139 -48.79 -13.16 20.35
C ALA A 139 -49.92 -14.21 20.41
N ARG A 140 -50.84 -14.16 19.44
CA ARG A 140 -51.92 -15.17 19.29
C ARG A 140 -51.50 -16.37 18.44
N PHE A 141 -50.46 -16.19 17.63
CA PHE A 141 -49.90 -17.20 16.72
C PHE A 141 -48.38 -17.22 16.87
N CYS A 142 -47.76 -18.37 16.60
CA CYS A 142 -46.33 -18.53 16.67
C CYS A 142 -45.61 -17.82 15.53
N ASP A 143 -44.61 -16.99 15.83
CA ASP A 143 -43.83 -16.23 14.86
C ASP A 143 -42.98 -17.10 13.92
N SER A 144 -42.74 -18.37 14.30
CA SER A 144 -41.94 -19.29 13.50
C SER A 144 -42.76 -20.27 12.66
N CYS A 145 -43.85 -20.82 13.19
CA CYS A 145 -44.61 -21.88 12.50
C CYS A 145 -46.08 -21.52 12.22
N GLY A 146 -46.55 -20.36 12.69
CA GLY A 146 -47.92 -19.89 12.46
C GLY A 146 -49.02 -20.59 13.27
N THR A 147 -48.68 -21.61 14.08
CA THR A 147 -49.66 -22.31 14.93
C THR A 147 -50.22 -21.40 16.02
N SER A 148 -51.51 -21.52 16.32
CA SER A 148 -52.17 -20.77 17.39
C SER A 148 -51.57 -21.09 18.76
N LEU A 149 -51.28 -20.04 19.54
CA LEU A 149 -50.82 -20.13 20.92
C LEU A 149 -52.05 -20.10 21.84
N THR A 150 -52.73 -21.23 21.96
CA THR A 150 -53.85 -21.44 22.91
C THR A 150 -53.38 -22.15 24.17
#